data_AF-A0A2D7U6U3-F1
#
_entry.id   AF-A0A2D7U6U3-F1
#
_cell.length_a   1.000
_cell.length_b   1.000
_cell.length_c   1.000
_cell.angle_alpha   90.00
_cell.angle_beta   90.00
_cell.angle_gamma   90.00
#
_symmetry.space_group_name_H-M   'P 1'
#
loop_
_entity.id
_entity.type
_entity.pdbx_description
1 polymer ?
#
loop_
_entity_poly.entity_id
_entity_poly.type
_entity_poly.pdbx_seq_one_letter_code
_entity_poly.pdbx_strand_id
1 'polypeptide(L)'
;MESTNVLQTSITGDRWWRGFTAAITLTNTSTQDLENWSYSFDSPHLINTAPWGAEISAVRLDNGLTRYTLTGKDWGARIPAGESVSIGFNGTQGTEIGNEGELSAALLFGTDNAISPISPSNEESAGISDAPSEPVLEPIIETPPMTSPMEPAMTSAMAEHGLGDHGMNHDHSMQQSSESGFTDINVWGSFHDSNHNSEHNELVGGRTAITTEALLAYNGLRDFAGLAPVDIEAIGAWAFENELTNNSQAWGNDLQGVGLWFAMQGAKVGWIADASYDPQILADIQRTARLGSSGDVMQMVEQFGHEGFATYLTTNQLEEHFINTLKMEPHYGGWMHARTHGFLSIEGVAIAHDIHHLTVLGWDQNEPFMNDTFDWPQWPALDVSDNTVINYYQGIVELGDPLSENLNNLSGTTPLIGSTDSNSSLNPSPSDPGTVQPDPLTGSPLEIQVSGDLWDGGFTVSMNVTNQSNQSLDDWGVSFISAHQFYGESWGVDVSTQELGDGLYRYELKGADWAQSLAAGQAMTVGFNALSGEELNGDGSLTSELLMASGTELTLL
;
A
#
# COMPACT_ATOMS: atom_id res chain seq x y z
N MET A 1 -51.95 14.38 17.09
CA MET A 1 -50.99 13.56 17.85
C MET A 1 -49.64 14.16 17.57
N GLU A 2 -48.82 14.38 18.59
CA GLU A 2 -47.42 14.79 18.35
C GLU A 2 -46.70 13.61 17.72
N SER A 3 -45.85 13.86 16.71
CA SER A 3 -44.99 12.81 16.15
C SER A 3 -44.02 12.35 17.23
N THR A 4 -44.29 11.21 17.86
CA THR A 4 -43.36 10.58 18.79
C THR A 4 -42.14 10.15 18.00
N ASN A 5 -41.07 10.90 18.16
CA ASN A 5 -39.80 10.65 17.48
C ASN A 5 -39.12 9.45 18.15
N VAL A 6 -39.31 8.26 17.58
CA VAL A 6 -38.93 6.97 18.20
C VAL A 6 -37.43 6.68 18.18
N LEU A 7 -36.64 7.48 17.45
CA LEU A 7 -35.18 7.42 17.43
C LEU A 7 -34.59 8.72 17.97
N GLN A 8 -33.83 8.61 19.06
CA GLN A 8 -32.91 9.66 19.52
C GLN A 8 -31.52 9.37 18.96
N THR A 9 -30.76 10.42 18.60
CA THR A 9 -29.45 10.25 17.97
C THR A 9 -28.33 10.99 18.70
N SER A 10 -27.14 10.39 18.75
CA SER A 10 -25.88 11.06 19.09
C SER A 10 -24.80 10.74 18.06
N ILE A 11 -23.93 11.72 17.81
CA ILE A 11 -22.84 11.62 16.83
C ILE A 11 -21.54 11.77 17.59
N THR A 12 -20.63 10.83 17.40
CA THR A 12 -19.22 10.90 17.82
C THR A 12 -18.32 10.56 16.64
N GLY A 13 -17.01 10.70 16.82
CA GLY A 13 -16.02 10.36 15.81
C GLY A 13 -14.84 11.32 15.86
N ASP A 14 -13.93 11.15 14.91
CA ASP A 14 -12.69 11.89 14.82
C ASP A 14 -12.47 12.36 13.38
N ARG A 15 -11.95 13.58 13.25
CA ARG A 15 -11.44 14.09 11.97
C ARG A 15 -9.95 13.75 11.88
N TRP A 16 -9.51 13.49 10.67
CA TRP A 16 -8.10 13.42 10.29
C TRP A 16 -7.91 14.15 8.96
N TRP A 17 -6.74 14.05 8.35
CA TRP A 17 -6.41 14.79 7.12
C TRP A 17 -7.46 14.60 6.02
N ARG A 18 -8.22 15.66 5.74
CA ARG A 18 -9.32 15.74 4.76
C ARG A 18 -10.44 14.69 4.90
N GLY A 19 -10.48 13.94 6.00
CA GLY A 19 -11.43 12.85 6.25
C GLY A 19 -11.97 12.83 7.68
N PHE A 20 -12.82 11.85 7.98
CA PHE A 20 -13.35 11.56 9.32
C PHE A 20 -13.98 10.16 9.43
N THR A 21 -13.96 9.59 10.65
CA THR A 21 -14.84 8.51 11.09
C THR A 21 -16.00 9.21 11.77
N ALA A 22 -17.23 8.83 11.45
CA ALA A 22 -18.39 9.15 12.26
C ALA A 22 -19.03 7.86 12.78
N ALA A 23 -19.51 7.90 14.02
CA ALA A 23 -20.46 6.94 14.55
C ALA A 23 -21.78 7.66 14.86
N ILE A 24 -22.89 7.17 14.30
CA ILE A 24 -24.24 7.62 14.65
C ILE A 24 -24.86 6.56 15.56
N THR A 25 -25.00 6.87 16.85
CA THR A 25 -25.79 6.08 17.79
C THR A 25 -27.26 6.42 17.64
N LEU A 26 -28.09 5.40 17.44
CA LEU A 26 -29.55 5.46 17.32
C LEU A 26 -30.18 4.73 18.53
N THR A 27 -30.82 5.47 19.42
CA THR A 27 -31.52 4.94 20.60
C THR A 27 -33.02 4.82 20.31
N ASN A 28 -33.57 3.61 20.45
CA ASN A 28 -35.00 3.35 20.32
C ASN A 28 -35.74 3.76 21.60
N THR A 29 -36.41 4.91 21.57
CA THR A 29 -37.14 5.46 22.73
C THR A 29 -38.56 4.89 22.86
N SER A 30 -38.96 3.96 21.98
CA SER A 30 -40.29 3.33 22.00
C SER A 30 -40.34 2.08 22.89
N THR A 31 -41.55 1.55 23.09
CA THR A 31 -41.78 0.31 23.85
C THR A 31 -41.86 -0.93 22.95
N GLN A 32 -41.36 -0.88 21.72
CA GLN A 32 -41.36 -1.98 20.75
C GLN A 32 -40.02 -2.05 20.03
N ASP A 33 -39.63 -3.24 19.60
CA ASP A 33 -38.39 -3.47 18.87
C ASP A 33 -38.51 -2.94 17.43
N LEU A 34 -37.46 -2.29 16.92
CA LEU A 34 -37.38 -1.79 15.55
C LEU A 34 -36.55 -2.76 14.71
N GLU A 35 -37.15 -3.38 13.69
CA GLU A 35 -36.50 -4.39 12.83
C GLU A 35 -36.30 -3.94 11.36
N ASN A 36 -36.72 -2.72 11.03
CA ASN A 36 -36.54 -2.08 9.71
C ASN A 36 -36.46 -0.56 9.90
N TRP A 37 -35.53 -0.09 10.73
CA TRP A 37 -35.34 1.33 10.96
C TRP A 37 -34.63 1.98 9.76
N SER A 38 -34.90 3.27 9.54
CA SER A 38 -34.17 4.10 8.59
C SER A 38 -33.92 5.48 9.21
N TYR A 39 -32.76 6.07 8.92
CA TYR A 39 -32.37 7.38 9.42
C TYR A 39 -31.75 8.21 8.30
N SER A 40 -32.30 9.40 8.07
CA SER A 40 -31.82 10.32 7.03
C SER A 40 -31.22 11.59 7.63
N PHE A 41 -30.13 12.06 7.04
CA PHE A 41 -29.49 13.33 7.37
C PHE A 41 -28.88 13.98 6.12
N ASP A 42 -28.74 15.29 6.15
CA ASP A 42 -28.12 16.07 5.07
C ASP A 42 -26.70 16.45 5.49
N SER A 43 -25.72 16.26 4.60
CA SER A 43 -24.31 16.59 4.84
C SER A 43 -23.69 17.30 3.63
N PRO A 44 -22.75 18.24 3.84
CA PRO A 44 -21.90 18.77 2.77
C PRO A 44 -20.78 17.80 2.37
N HIS A 45 -20.57 16.72 3.13
CA HIS A 45 -19.47 15.77 2.95
C HIS A 45 -19.83 14.60 2.04
N LEU A 46 -18.81 13.90 1.55
CA LEU A 46 -18.97 12.67 0.76
C LEU A 46 -18.72 11.46 1.66
N ILE A 47 -19.75 10.65 1.89
CA ILE A 47 -19.70 9.47 2.77
C ILE A 47 -19.46 8.20 1.94
N ASN A 48 -18.65 7.28 2.47
CA ASN A 48 -18.37 5.97 1.86
C ASN A 48 -19.67 5.15 1.69
N THR A 49 -19.78 4.40 0.59
CA THR A 49 -20.92 3.53 0.28
C THR A 49 -21.01 2.26 1.13
N ALA A 50 -20.03 1.98 1.99
CA ALA A 50 -19.98 0.79 2.86
C ALA A 50 -19.92 1.16 4.36
N PRO A 51 -21.02 1.61 4.99
CA PRO A 51 -21.10 1.78 6.44
C PRO A 51 -21.16 0.43 7.16
N TRP A 52 -20.65 0.34 8.40
CA TRP A 52 -20.71 -0.89 9.18
C TRP A 52 -22.09 -1.04 9.85
N GLY A 53 -22.78 -2.15 9.58
CA GLY A 53 -24.11 -2.46 10.16
C GLY A 53 -25.30 -1.78 9.48
N ALA A 54 -25.12 -1.21 8.29
CA ALA A 54 -26.19 -0.56 7.53
C ALA A 54 -25.99 -0.69 6.01
N GLU A 55 -27.04 -0.38 5.25
CA GLU A 55 -26.90 0.07 3.86
C GLU A 55 -27.08 1.58 3.81
N ILE A 56 -26.43 2.24 2.84
CA ILE A 56 -26.55 3.68 2.61
C ILE A 56 -27.07 3.96 1.20
N SER A 57 -27.97 4.94 1.10
CA SER A 57 -28.35 5.55 -0.17
C SER A 57 -28.14 7.06 -0.11
N ALA A 58 -27.81 7.67 -1.24
CA ALA A 58 -27.45 9.07 -1.35
C ALA A 58 -28.27 9.77 -2.44
N VAL A 59 -28.83 10.95 -2.13
CA VAL A 59 -29.56 11.80 -3.08
C VAL A 59 -29.00 13.21 -2.99
N ARG A 60 -28.48 13.74 -4.10
CA ARG A 60 -28.00 15.11 -4.17
C ARG A 60 -29.17 16.10 -4.16
N LEU A 61 -29.04 17.17 -3.39
CA LEU A 61 -30.06 18.20 -3.20
C LEU A 61 -29.71 19.48 -3.96
N ASP A 62 -30.74 20.26 -4.35
CA ASP A 62 -30.59 21.51 -5.12
C ASP A 62 -29.82 22.61 -4.36
N ASN A 63 -29.69 22.49 -3.04
CA ASN A 63 -28.92 23.40 -2.19
C ASN A 63 -27.41 23.07 -2.13
N GLY A 64 -26.95 22.05 -2.89
CA GLY A 64 -25.56 21.63 -2.97
C GLY A 64 -25.14 20.54 -2.00
N LEU A 65 -26.01 20.15 -1.05
CA LEU A 65 -25.76 19.08 -0.08
C LEU A 65 -26.13 17.69 -0.64
N THR A 66 -25.76 16.65 0.09
CA THR A 66 -26.21 15.27 -0.16
C THR A 66 -27.05 14.79 1.02
N ARG A 67 -28.26 14.30 0.73
CA ARG A 67 -29.08 13.55 1.69
C ARG A 67 -28.62 12.10 1.71
N TYR A 68 -28.15 11.65 2.86
CA TYR A 68 -27.85 10.26 3.12
C TYR A 68 -29.01 9.62 3.88
N THR A 69 -29.33 8.38 3.53
CA THR A 69 -30.31 7.55 4.23
C THR A 69 -29.66 6.22 4.57
N LEU A 70 -29.49 5.97 5.87
CA LEU A 70 -29.04 4.71 6.44
C LEU A 70 -30.24 3.81 6.70
N THR A 71 -30.09 2.52 6.43
CA THR A 71 -31.07 1.47 6.75
C THR A 71 -30.33 0.32 7.42
N GLY A 72 -30.81 -0.15 8.57
CA GLY A 72 -30.12 -1.19 9.35
C GLY A 72 -29.93 -2.50 8.59
N LYS A 73 -28.74 -3.09 8.71
CA LYS A 73 -28.37 -4.36 8.08
C LYS A 73 -27.47 -5.20 8.98
N ASP A 74 -27.46 -6.51 8.78
CA ASP A 74 -26.69 -7.48 9.57
C ASP A 74 -26.94 -7.28 11.08
N TRP A 75 -25.90 -7.08 11.90
CA TRP A 75 -26.05 -6.80 13.34
C TRP A 75 -26.81 -5.50 13.63
N GLY A 76 -26.75 -4.52 12.72
CA GLY A 76 -27.43 -3.24 12.88
C GLY A 76 -28.89 -3.24 12.45
N ALA A 77 -29.44 -4.35 11.92
CA ALA A 77 -30.83 -4.42 11.43
C ALA A 77 -31.89 -4.20 12.53
N ARG A 78 -31.55 -4.48 13.80
CA ARG A 78 -32.51 -4.52 14.92
C ARG A 78 -32.09 -3.64 16.09
N ILE A 79 -33.00 -2.78 16.57
CA ILE A 79 -32.85 -2.00 17.80
C ILE A 79 -33.97 -2.36 18.78
N PRO A 80 -33.69 -3.14 19.84
CA PRO A 80 -34.71 -3.48 20.84
C PRO A 80 -35.29 -2.25 21.56
N ALA A 81 -36.46 -2.40 22.18
CA ALA A 81 -37.15 -1.35 22.92
C ALA A 81 -36.29 -0.80 24.08
N GLY A 82 -35.93 0.48 24.04
CA GLY A 82 -35.07 1.14 25.03
C GLY A 82 -33.57 1.01 24.77
N GLU A 83 -33.15 0.19 23.81
CA GLU A 83 -31.74 -0.07 23.48
C GLU A 83 -31.22 0.88 22.40
N SER A 84 -29.91 0.81 22.12
CA SER A 84 -29.23 1.60 21.09
C SER A 84 -28.40 0.73 20.14
N VAL A 85 -28.20 1.22 18.91
CA VAL A 85 -27.20 0.72 17.96
C VAL A 85 -26.30 1.86 17.53
N SER A 86 -25.00 1.63 17.34
CA SER A 86 -24.07 2.63 16.78
C SER A 86 -23.65 2.20 15.38
N ILE A 87 -23.96 2.99 14.37
CA ILE A 87 -23.59 2.74 12.96
C ILE A 87 -22.44 3.64 12.60
N GLY A 88 -21.30 3.06 12.23
CA GLY A 88 -20.10 3.81 11.85
C GLY A 88 -19.90 3.88 10.34
N PHE A 89 -19.23 4.94 9.89
CA PHE A 89 -18.82 5.13 8.51
C PHE A 89 -17.68 6.16 8.39
N ASN A 90 -16.92 6.03 7.30
CA ASN A 90 -15.90 7.02 6.92
C ASN A 90 -16.44 8.00 5.88
N GLY A 91 -15.94 9.23 5.89
CA GLY A 91 -16.28 10.25 4.91
C GLY A 91 -15.14 11.22 4.63
N THR A 92 -15.23 11.93 3.49
CA THR A 92 -14.28 12.96 3.06
C THR A 92 -14.89 14.36 3.13
N GLN A 93 -14.06 15.33 3.48
CA GLN A 93 -14.48 16.69 3.80
C GLN A 93 -14.88 17.49 2.54
N GLY A 94 -16.16 17.41 2.14
CA GLY A 94 -16.72 18.26 1.07
C GLY A 94 -16.81 19.75 1.40
N THR A 95 -16.77 20.11 2.69
CA THR A 95 -16.41 21.43 3.21
C THR A 95 -15.34 21.25 4.27
N GLU A 96 -14.36 22.16 4.32
CA GLU A 96 -13.26 22.09 5.29
C GLU A 96 -13.77 22.20 6.73
N ILE A 97 -13.50 21.16 7.54
CA ILE A 97 -13.86 21.09 8.97
C ILE A 97 -12.63 20.88 9.87
N GLY A 98 -11.42 20.95 9.32
CA GLY A 98 -10.15 20.76 10.04
C GLY A 98 -9.66 19.32 10.03
N ASN A 99 -8.35 19.14 10.16
CA ASN A 99 -7.64 17.89 9.85
C ASN A 99 -7.28 17.01 11.06
N GLU A 100 -7.78 17.33 12.26
CA GLU A 100 -7.56 16.55 13.47
C GLU A 100 -8.64 16.78 14.55
N GLY A 101 -8.79 15.81 15.45
CA GLY A 101 -9.63 15.88 16.65
C GLY A 101 -11.13 15.69 16.41
N GLU A 102 -11.90 15.63 17.50
CA GLU A 102 -13.31 15.18 17.52
C GLU A 102 -14.19 15.74 16.39
N LEU A 103 -14.96 14.85 15.75
CA LEU A 103 -16.03 15.16 14.84
C LEU A 103 -17.35 15.32 15.62
N SER A 104 -17.86 16.55 15.67
CA SER A 104 -19.20 16.82 16.23
C SER A 104 -20.31 16.75 15.17
N ALA A 105 -21.55 16.53 15.60
CA ALA A 105 -22.74 16.57 14.74
C ALA A 105 -22.83 17.87 13.89
N ALA A 106 -22.44 19.02 14.45
CA ALA A 106 -22.48 20.31 13.77
C ALA A 106 -21.45 20.42 12.63
N LEU A 107 -20.34 19.68 12.73
CA LEU A 107 -19.35 19.57 11.65
C LEU A 107 -19.89 18.61 10.58
N LEU A 108 -20.34 17.41 10.97
CA LEU A 108 -20.84 16.38 10.06
C LEU A 108 -22.05 16.83 9.20
N PHE A 109 -22.97 17.62 9.77
CA PHE A 109 -24.20 18.05 9.06
C PHE A 109 -24.12 19.45 8.44
N GLY A 110 -23.05 20.20 8.75
CA GLY A 110 -22.97 21.63 8.47
C GLY A 110 -23.83 22.49 9.41
N THR A 111 -23.53 23.78 9.49
CA THR A 111 -23.99 24.68 10.58
C THR A 111 -25.48 25.08 10.56
N ASP A 112 -26.29 24.63 9.60
CA ASP A 112 -27.64 25.16 9.35
C ASP A 112 -28.76 24.10 9.09
N ASN A 113 -28.53 22.80 9.37
CA ASN A 113 -29.53 21.76 9.05
C ASN A 113 -30.34 21.21 10.24
N ALA A 114 -31.64 21.05 10.01
CA ALA A 114 -32.59 20.44 10.94
C ALA A 114 -32.82 18.95 10.62
N ILE A 115 -32.62 18.09 11.63
CA ILE A 115 -32.81 16.63 11.54
C ILE A 115 -34.28 16.30 11.22
N SER A 116 -34.53 15.46 10.22
CA SER A 116 -35.87 15.02 9.81
C SER A 116 -36.00 13.49 9.80
N PRO A 117 -36.36 12.87 10.94
CA PRO A 117 -36.59 11.43 11.02
C PRO A 117 -37.98 11.07 10.51
N ILE A 118 -38.07 9.96 9.76
CA ILE A 118 -39.32 9.41 9.21
C ILE A 118 -39.48 7.99 9.76
N SER A 119 -40.58 7.73 10.46
CA SER A 119 -40.90 6.41 11.02
C SER A 119 -41.31 5.39 9.94
N PRO A 120 -41.08 4.07 10.16
CA PRO A 120 -41.53 3.03 9.24
C PRO A 120 -43.06 2.98 9.15
N SER A 121 -43.59 3.02 7.93
CA SER A 121 -45.03 2.93 7.65
C SER A 121 -45.45 1.48 7.39
N ASN A 122 -46.15 0.87 8.35
CA ASN A 122 -46.89 -0.38 8.12
C ASN A 122 -48.12 -0.11 7.25
N GLU A 123 -48.35 -0.94 6.23
CA GLU A 123 -49.61 -0.96 5.49
C GLU A 123 -50.74 -1.58 6.34
N GLU A 124 -51.80 -0.82 6.61
CA GLU A 124 -53.14 -1.42 6.75
C GLU A 124 -54.24 -0.46 6.25
N SER A 125 -55.31 -1.04 5.72
CA SER A 125 -56.33 -0.37 4.90
C SER A 125 -57.56 0.10 5.71
N ALA A 126 -58.04 1.34 5.47
CA ALA A 126 -59.47 1.67 5.25
C ALA A 126 -59.78 3.18 5.16
N GLY A 127 -60.73 3.57 4.28
CA GLY A 127 -61.84 4.44 4.73
C GLY A 127 -61.98 5.91 4.26
N ILE A 128 -62.23 6.14 2.97
CA ILE A 128 -63.33 6.97 2.39
C ILE A 128 -63.57 8.44 2.87
N SER A 129 -63.68 9.36 1.87
CA SER A 129 -64.35 10.70 1.84
C SER A 129 -63.70 11.87 2.62
N ASP A 130 -63.81 13.14 2.21
CA ASP A 130 -64.62 13.76 1.13
C ASP A 130 -63.89 14.96 0.47
N ALA A 131 -64.34 15.40 -0.72
CA ALA A 131 -63.86 16.57 -1.48
C ALA A 131 -64.76 17.82 -1.22
N PRO A 132 -64.72 18.95 -1.96
CA PRO A 132 -63.85 19.41 -3.07
C PRO A 132 -63.26 20.84 -2.79
N SER A 133 -62.85 21.75 -3.70
CA SER A 133 -62.86 21.85 -5.18
C SER A 133 -61.81 22.87 -5.68
N GLU A 134 -61.06 22.50 -6.72
CA GLU A 134 -60.90 23.14 -8.06
C GLU A 134 -61.12 24.67 -8.32
N PRO A 135 -60.62 25.22 -9.47
CA PRO A 135 -59.56 24.76 -10.40
C PRO A 135 -58.59 25.89 -10.89
N VAL A 136 -57.67 25.59 -11.84
CA VAL A 136 -57.53 26.28 -13.17
C VAL A 136 -56.32 25.73 -13.99
N LEU A 137 -56.68 24.88 -14.96
CA LEU A 137 -56.21 24.73 -16.37
C LEU A 137 -54.73 24.72 -16.82
N GLU A 138 -54.46 23.73 -17.70
CA GLU A 138 -53.23 23.42 -18.45
C GLU A 138 -53.06 24.25 -19.75
N PRO A 139 -52.00 23.98 -20.55
CA PRO A 139 -52.25 23.21 -21.79
C PRO A 139 -51.30 22.02 -22.06
N ILE A 140 -51.70 21.16 -23.00
CA ILE A 140 -51.28 19.75 -23.23
C ILE A 140 -50.45 19.61 -24.55
N ILE A 141 -49.99 18.39 -24.88
CA ILE A 141 -49.57 17.81 -26.20
C ILE A 141 -48.06 17.90 -26.49
N GLU A 142 -47.31 16.83 -26.88
CA GLU A 142 -47.56 15.38 -27.08
C GLU A 142 -46.22 14.61 -27.02
N THR A 143 -46.22 13.30 -26.72
CA THR A 143 -45.05 12.40 -26.91
C THR A 143 -45.39 11.24 -27.87
N PRO A 144 -44.62 11.03 -28.97
CA PRO A 144 -44.81 9.88 -29.86
C PRO A 144 -43.98 8.65 -29.41
N PRO A 145 -44.52 7.42 -29.52
CA PRO A 145 -43.77 6.18 -29.23
C PRO A 145 -43.39 5.40 -30.51
N MET A 146 -42.11 4.99 -30.62
CA MET A 146 -41.62 3.94 -31.56
C MET A 146 -40.39 3.28 -30.90
N THR A 147 -40.41 2.03 -30.43
CA THR A 147 -40.26 0.75 -31.18
C THR A 147 -39.04 0.65 -32.09
N SER A 148 -38.05 -0.20 -31.74
CA SER A 148 -37.32 -1.09 -32.68
C SER A 148 -36.39 -2.09 -31.96
N PRO A 149 -35.94 -3.19 -32.63
CA PRO A 149 -35.62 -4.45 -31.94
C PRO A 149 -34.28 -5.12 -32.34
N MET A 150 -34.07 -6.32 -31.77
CA MET A 150 -33.38 -7.50 -32.36
C MET A 150 -31.85 -7.49 -32.61
N GLU A 151 -31.21 -8.55 -32.11
CA GLU A 151 -29.97 -9.13 -32.64
C GLU A 151 -30.12 -9.66 -34.09
N PRO A 152 -29.04 -10.14 -34.74
CA PRO A 152 -28.82 -11.60 -34.65
C PRO A 152 -27.34 -12.08 -34.57
N ALA A 153 -27.18 -13.11 -33.72
CA ALA A 153 -26.24 -14.24 -33.70
C ALA A 153 -25.24 -14.53 -34.86
N MET A 154 -24.09 -15.13 -34.46
CA MET A 154 -23.53 -16.43 -34.95
C MET A 154 -22.61 -17.00 -33.83
N THR A 155 -22.90 -18.12 -33.15
CA THR A 155 -22.60 -19.56 -33.49
C THR A 155 -21.13 -19.84 -33.86
N SER A 156 -20.41 -20.90 -33.45
CA SER A 156 -20.62 -22.08 -32.57
C SER A 156 -19.30 -22.92 -32.51
N ALA A 157 -19.02 -23.89 -31.62
CA ALA A 157 -19.51 -24.29 -30.28
C ALA A 157 -18.73 -25.54 -29.76
N MET A 158 -18.66 -25.77 -28.44
CA MET A 158 -18.26 -27.03 -27.72
C MET A 158 -16.76 -27.43 -27.76
N ALA A 159 -16.16 -27.99 -26.69
CA ALA A 159 -16.66 -29.04 -25.81
C ALA A 159 -16.00 -29.09 -24.39
N GLU A 160 -16.70 -29.70 -23.42
CA GLU A 160 -16.16 -30.13 -22.12
C GLU A 160 -15.24 -31.35 -22.23
N HIS A 161 -14.26 -31.47 -21.32
CA HIS A 161 -14.10 -32.64 -20.42
C HIS A 161 -12.83 -32.55 -19.56
N GLY A 162 -12.93 -33.00 -18.30
CA GLY A 162 -11.81 -33.70 -17.63
C GLY A 162 -11.34 -33.13 -16.29
N LEU A 163 -11.74 -33.77 -15.19
CA LEU A 163 -11.05 -33.69 -13.90
C LEU A 163 -9.70 -34.44 -13.99
N GLY A 164 -8.67 -33.91 -13.33
CA GLY A 164 -7.34 -34.54 -13.26
C GLY A 164 -6.50 -33.98 -12.12
N ASP A 165 -6.49 -34.69 -10.99
CA ASP A 165 -5.54 -34.52 -9.89
C ASP A 165 -4.13 -34.96 -10.33
N HIS A 166 -3.10 -34.15 -10.06
CA HIS A 166 -1.80 -34.51 -9.47
C HIS A 166 -0.80 -33.37 -9.64
N GLY A 167 -0.20 -32.91 -8.53
CA GLY A 167 0.94 -31.98 -8.56
C GLY A 167 2.26 -32.68 -8.90
N MET A 168 3.27 -31.88 -9.26
CA MET A 168 4.71 -32.15 -9.11
C MET A 168 5.48 -30.85 -9.34
N ASN A 169 6.47 -30.56 -8.49
CA ASN A 169 7.43 -29.46 -8.68
C ASN A 169 8.16 -29.62 -10.02
N HIS A 170 8.42 -28.52 -10.72
CA HIS A 170 9.62 -28.40 -11.56
C HIS A 170 10.12 -26.95 -11.65
N ASP A 171 11.26 -26.74 -10.99
CA ASP A 171 12.23 -25.67 -11.26
C ASP A 171 12.51 -25.56 -12.77
N HIS A 172 12.25 -24.37 -13.32
CA HIS A 172 12.86 -23.90 -14.55
C HIS A 172 13.01 -22.37 -14.52
N SER A 173 14.25 -21.91 -14.33
CA SER A 173 14.67 -20.55 -14.68
C SER A 173 14.40 -20.26 -16.17
N MET A 174 13.27 -19.62 -16.45
CA MET A 174 12.99 -19.08 -17.78
C MET A 174 13.86 -17.85 -18.00
N GLN A 175 14.97 -18.04 -18.71
CA GLN A 175 15.76 -16.93 -19.25
C GLN A 175 14.98 -16.23 -20.37
N GLN A 176 13.96 -15.45 -20.00
CA GLN A 176 13.28 -14.51 -20.90
C GLN A 176 14.22 -13.34 -21.18
N SER A 177 14.99 -13.45 -22.27
CA SER A 177 15.49 -12.26 -22.94
C SER A 177 14.28 -11.47 -23.44
N SER A 178 14.09 -10.25 -22.94
CA SER A 178 13.08 -9.33 -23.45
C SER A 178 13.28 -9.06 -24.95
N GLU A 179 12.23 -8.70 -25.68
CA GLU A 179 12.33 -8.39 -27.12
C GLU A 179 13.26 -7.20 -27.43
N SER A 180 13.60 -6.37 -26.43
CA SER A 180 14.52 -5.23 -26.52
C SER A 180 15.99 -5.60 -26.29
N GLY A 181 16.31 -6.82 -25.87
CA GLY A 181 17.69 -7.27 -25.61
C GLY A 181 18.26 -6.82 -24.26
N PHE A 182 17.45 -6.19 -23.40
CA PHE A 182 17.78 -5.91 -22.01
C PHE A 182 17.43 -7.11 -21.10
N THR A 183 18.15 -7.23 -19.99
CA THR A 183 17.92 -8.30 -19.01
C THR A 183 16.83 -7.86 -18.05
N ASP A 184 15.79 -8.68 -17.91
CA ASP A 184 14.70 -8.49 -16.94
C ASP A 184 15.20 -8.72 -15.51
N ILE A 185 14.74 -7.93 -14.54
CA ILE A 185 15.17 -8.06 -13.13
C ILE A 185 14.89 -9.44 -12.55
N ASN A 186 13.84 -10.13 -13.01
CA ASN A 186 13.45 -11.45 -12.52
C ASN A 186 14.44 -12.57 -12.88
N VAL A 187 15.43 -12.29 -13.74
CA VAL A 187 16.57 -13.18 -13.99
C VAL A 187 17.42 -13.38 -12.72
N TRP A 188 17.41 -12.42 -11.79
CA TRP A 188 18.17 -12.50 -10.54
C TRP A 188 17.36 -13.01 -9.34
N GLY A 189 16.03 -13.01 -9.43
CA GLY A 189 15.10 -13.37 -8.35
C GLY A 189 13.71 -12.77 -8.60
N SER A 190 12.67 -13.47 -8.18
CA SER A 190 11.26 -13.06 -8.35
C SER A 190 10.58 -13.31 -7.01
N PHE A 191 9.99 -12.27 -6.42
CA PHE A 191 9.37 -12.31 -5.10
C PHE A 191 7.90 -11.91 -5.27
N HIS A 192 6.96 -12.81 -4.99
CA HIS A 192 5.52 -12.60 -5.25
C HIS A 192 4.63 -13.11 -4.11
N ASP A 193 5.22 -13.39 -2.94
CA ASP A 193 4.51 -13.90 -1.79
C ASP A 193 3.94 -12.75 -0.95
N SER A 194 2.87 -13.03 -0.20
CA SER A 194 2.02 -12.08 0.56
C SER A 194 1.30 -10.96 -0.22
N ASN A 195 1.86 -10.41 -1.31
CA ASN A 195 1.32 -9.25 -2.00
C ASN A 195 0.98 -9.48 -3.49
N HIS A 196 -0.31 -9.38 -3.83
CA HIS A 196 -0.85 -9.50 -5.20
C HIS A 196 -0.62 -8.22 -6.04
N ASN A 197 0.52 -7.55 -5.85
CA ASN A 197 0.82 -6.22 -6.42
C ASN A 197 2.19 -6.13 -7.15
N SER A 198 2.79 -7.29 -7.45
CA SER A 198 4.14 -7.46 -7.99
C SER A 198 4.22 -8.36 -9.25
N GLU A 199 3.09 -8.83 -9.79
CA GLU A 199 3.01 -9.79 -10.90
C GLU A 199 3.09 -9.16 -12.32
N HIS A 200 3.39 -9.99 -13.33
CA HIS A 200 3.46 -9.55 -14.73
C HIS A 200 2.10 -9.16 -15.34
N ASN A 201 0.97 -9.67 -14.78
CA ASN A 201 -0.37 -9.27 -15.24
C ASN A 201 -0.73 -7.82 -14.85
N GLU A 202 0.10 -7.17 -14.03
CA GLU A 202 -0.08 -5.81 -13.53
C GLU A 202 0.63 -4.74 -14.37
N LEU A 203 1.37 -5.12 -15.41
CA LEU A 203 2.01 -4.19 -16.34
C LEU A 203 0.98 -3.51 -17.28
N VAL A 204 -0.06 -2.92 -16.69
CA VAL A 204 -1.14 -2.18 -17.36
C VAL A 204 -0.93 -0.67 -17.26
N GLY A 205 -1.67 0.09 -18.05
CA GLY A 205 -1.61 1.56 -18.00
C GLY A 205 -0.28 2.14 -18.48
N GLY A 206 0.48 1.42 -19.33
CA GLY A 206 1.77 1.86 -19.86
C GLY A 206 2.97 1.52 -19.00
N ARG A 207 2.77 0.79 -17.89
CA ARG A 207 3.83 0.24 -17.04
C ARG A 207 4.71 -0.78 -17.78
N THR A 208 5.98 -0.87 -17.39
CA THR A 208 6.95 -1.81 -17.95
C THR A 208 7.70 -2.58 -16.87
N ALA A 209 8.26 -3.73 -17.24
CA ALA A 209 9.18 -4.49 -16.42
C ALA A 209 10.45 -3.69 -16.11
N ILE A 210 11.03 -3.89 -14.92
CA ILE A 210 12.36 -3.37 -14.61
C ILE A 210 13.39 -4.17 -15.42
N THR A 211 14.23 -3.49 -16.20
CA THR A 211 15.27 -4.12 -17.02
C THR A 211 16.57 -3.32 -17.00
N THR A 212 17.68 -3.92 -17.44
CA THR A 212 18.99 -3.26 -17.55
C THR A 212 19.05 -2.03 -18.47
N GLU A 213 17.97 -1.67 -19.16
CA GLU A 213 17.82 -0.36 -19.81
C GLU A 213 17.97 0.79 -18.79
N ALA A 214 17.51 0.59 -17.55
CA ALA A 214 17.64 1.55 -16.46
C ALA A 214 19.11 1.93 -16.17
N LEU A 215 20.05 0.99 -16.34
CA LEU A 215 21.47 1.25 -16.14
C LEU A 215 22.04 2.22 -17.18
N LEU A 216 21.48 2.26 -18.40
CA LEU A 216 21.88 3.22 -19.44
C LEU A 216 21.41 4.64 -19.09
N ALA A 217 20.15 4.78 -18.63
CA ALA A 217 19.62 6.07 -18.17
C ALA A 217 20.39 6.58 -16.94
N TYR A 218 20.60 5.72 -15.95
CA TYR A 218 21.36 6.01 -14.73
C TYR A 218 22.80 6.45 -15.01
N ASN A 219 23.55 5.69 -15.82
CA ASN A 219 24.93 6.07 -16.17
C ASN A 219 25.00 7.29 -17.09
N GLY A 220 23.97 7.56 -17.88
CA GLY A 220 23.83 8.81 -18.65
C GLY A 220 23.68 10.04 -17.74
N LEU A 221 22.89 9.94 -16.67
CA LEU A 221 22.80 10.98 -15.64
C LEU A 221 24.12 11.15 -14.88
N ARG A 222 24.83 10.05 -14.58
CA ARG A 222 26.17 10.12 -13.97
C ARG A 222 27.19 10.83 -14.87
N ASP A 223 27.26 10.53 -16.16
CA ASP A 223 28.18 11.21 -17.09
C ASP A 223 27.83 12.70 -17.25
N PHE A 224 26.54 13.06 -17.27
CA PHE A 224 26.10 14.46 -17.20
C PHE A 224 26.60 15.16 -15.92
N ALA A 225 26.59 14.48 -14.77
CA ALA A 225 27.17 14.95 -13.51
C ALA A 225 28.71 14.89 -13.44
N GLY A 226 29.39 14.44 -14.50
CA GLY A 226 30.85 14.28 -14.53
C GLY A 226 31.36 13.09 -13.71
N LEU A 227 30.46 12.17 -13.32
CA LEU A 227 30.77 10.95 -12.60
C LEU A 227 31.06 9.80 -13.58
N ALA A 228 31.99 8.93 -13.21
CA ALA A 228 32.28 7.73 -14.02
C ALA A 228 31.09 6.75 -14.01
N PRO A 229 30.83 6.01 -15.10
CA PRO A 229 29.81 4.97 -15.11
C PRO A 229 30.19 3.83 -14.15
N VAL A 230 29.17 3.15 -13.63
CA VAL A 230 29.29 2.02 -12.69
C VAL A 230 28.40 0.85 -13.11
N ASP A 231 28.79 -0.35 -12.69
CA ASP A 231 28.02 -1.58 -12.89
C ASP A 231 26.97 -1.75 -11.76
N ILE A 232 25.90 -2.52 -11.99
CA ILE A 232 24.82 -2.71 -11.02
C ILE A 232 25.32 -3.24 -9.67
N GLU A 233 26.29 -4.15 -9.65
CA GLU A 233 26.83 -4.69 -8.41
C GLU A 233 27.47 -3.63 -7.50
N ALA A 234 27.99 -2.53 -8.06
CA ALA A 234 28.53 -1.42 -7.27
C ALA A 234 27.42 -0.55 -6.65
N ILE A 235 26.30 -0.36 -7.37
CA ILE A 235 25.10 0.32 -6.87
C ILE A 235 24.44 -0.53 -5.77
N GLY A 236 24.37 -1.85 -5.97
CA GLY A 236 23.89 -2.80 -4.97
C GLY A 236 24.75 -2.77 -3.71
N ALA A 237 26.08 -2.85 -3.84
CA ALA A 237 27.00 -2.76 -2.71
C ALA A 237 26.83 -1.46 -1.91
N TRP A 238 26.70 -0.32 -2.59
CA TRP A 238 26.39 0.97 -1.96
C TRP A 238 25.07 0.95 -1.18
N ALA A 239 24.00 0.35 -1.71
CA ALA A 239 22.71 0.27 -1.02
C ALA A 239 22.80 -0.57 0.26
N PHE A 240 23.55 -1.68 0.24
CA PHE A 240 23.85 -2.48 1.44
C PHE A 240 24.70 -1.71 2.46
N GLU A 241 25.71 -0.96 2.01
CA GLU A 241 26.58 -0.14 2.88
C GLU A 241 25.85 1.03 3.56
N ASN A 242 24.71 1.47 3.02
CA ASN A 242 23.91 2.59 3.53
C ASN A 242 22.58 2.15 4.20
N GLU A 243 22.44 0.87 4.58
CA GLU A 243 21.25 0.33 5.27
C GLU A 243 19.92 0.54 4.50
N LEU A 244 20.00 0.59 3.17
CA LEU A 244 18.86 0.76 2.25
C LEU A 244 18.22 -0.56 1.81
N THR A 245 18.70 -1.67 2.36
CA THR A 245 18.22 -3.04 2.15
C THR A 245 17.66 -3.62 3.44
N ASN A 246 16.74 -4.58 3.33
CA ASN A 246 16.20 -5.28 4.51
C ASN A 246 17.21 -6.28 5.12
N ASN A 247 18.06 -6.86 4.28
CA ASN A 247 19.19 -7.70 4.67
C ASN A 247 20.42 -6.83 4.96
N SER A 248 21.18 -7.18 6.00
CA SER A 248 22.44 -6.48 6.36
C SER A 248 23.62 -6.86 5.46
N GLN A 249 23.50 -7.91 4.64
CA GLN A 249 24.51 -8.40 3.72
C GLN A 249 23.84 -8.99 2.47
N ALA A 250 24.51 -8.89 1.32
CA ALA A 250 24.03 -9.43 0.06
C ALA A 250 24.31 -10.93 -0.09
N TRP A 251 23.33 -11.69 -0.59
CA TRP A 251 23.47 -13.12 -0.89
C TRP A 251 23.04 -13.46 -2.32
N GLY A 252 23.64 -14.50 -2.90
CA GLY A 252 23.30 -14.95 -4.25
C GLY A 252 23.44 -13.84 -5.32
N ASN A 253 22.31 -13.38 -5.84
CA ASN A 253 22.21 -12.33 -6.86
C ASN A 253 21.71 -10.98 -6.31
N ASP A 254 21.62 -10.80 -4.98
CA ASP A 254 21.06 -9.60 -4.38
C ASP A 254 21.77 -8.32 -4.88
N LEU A 255 23.10 -8.34 -5.05
CA LEU A 255 23.86 -7.18 -5.56
C LEU A 255 23.37 -6.72 -6.95
N GLN A 256 23.03 -7.66 -7.84
CA GLN A 256 22.53 -7.32 -9.17
C GLN A 256 21.09 -6.79 -9.12
N GLY A 257 20.20 -7.47 -8.41
CA GLY A 257 18.79 -7.09 -8.36
C GLY A 257 18.56 -5.78 -7.59
N VAL A 258 19.13 -5.65 -6.38
CA VAL A 258 19.15 -4.41 -5.60
C VAL A 258 19.80 -3.30 -6.42
N GLY A 259 20.96 -3.57 -7.03
CA GLY A 259 21.69 -2.61 -7.84
C GLY A 259 20.91 -2.09 -9.05
N LEU A 260 20.20 -2.97 -9.76
CA LEU A 260 19.34 -2.58 -10.88
C LEU A 260 18.11 -1.79 -10.42
N TRP A 261 17.50 -2.21 -9.30
CA TRP A 261 16.34 -1.53 -8.74
C TRP A 261 16.69 -0.11 -8.28
N PHE A 262 17.82 0.08 -7.58
CA PHE A 262 18.31 1.41 -7.21
C PHE A 262 18.79 2.22 -8.44
N ALA A 263 19.39 1.60 -9.46
CA ALA A 263 19.73 2.29 -10.71
C ALA A 263 18.47 2.89 -11.38
N MET A 264 17.37 2.14 -11.40
CA MET A 264 16.06 2.60 -11.88
C MET A 264 15.55 3.79 -11.06
N GLN A 265 15.60 3.73 -9.73
CA GLN A 265 15.16 4.84 -8.87
C GLN A 265 16.00 6.11 -9.02
N GLY A 266 17.34 5.97 -9.01
CA GLY A 266 18.24 7.09 -9.24
C GLY A 266 18.02 7.76 -10.60
N ALA A 267 17.80 6.97 -11.66
CA ALA A 267 17.47 7.46 -12.99
C ALA A 267 16.10 8.14 -13.09
N LYS A 268 15.10 7.68 -12.32
CA LYS A 268 13.76 8.29 -12.29
C LYS A 268 13.74 9.68 -11.67
N VAL A 269 14.56 9.93 -10.65
CA VAL A 269 14.39 11.11 -9.77
C VAL A 269 15.62 12.01 -9.68
N GLY A 270 16.83 11.47 -9.62
CA GLY A 270 18.06 12.21 -9.28
C GLY A 270 18.55 13.23 -10.32
N TRP A 271 17.77 13.48 -11.38
CA TRP A 271 18.01 14.52 -12.40
C TRP A 271 17.24 15.82 -12.13
N ILE A 272 16.27 15.78 -11.20
CA ILE A 272 15.46 16.94 -10.82
C ILE A 272 16.34 17.91 -10.04
N ALA A 273 16.29 19.19 -10.42
CA ALA A 273 17.01 20.23 -9.71
C ALA A 273 16.34 20.53 -8.36
N ASP A 274 17.13 20.64 -7.30
CA ASP A 274 16.66 20.72 -5.91
C ASP A 274 15.65 21.86 -5.70
N ALA A 275 15.93 23.04 -6.27
CA ALA A 275 15.05 24.22 -6.21
C ALA A 275 13.77 24.10 -7.08
N SER A 276 13.64 23.03 -7.85
CA SER A 276 12.49 22.67 -8.68
C SER A 276 11.79 21.40 -8.21
N TYR A 277 12.27 20.75 -7.14
CA TYR A 277 11.62 19.56 -6.59
C TYR A 277 10.27 19.92 -5.94
N ASP A 278 9.27 19.12 -6.27
CA ASP A 278 7.95 19.04 -5.68
C ASP A 278 7.50 17.57 -5.87
N PRO A 279 7.00 16.87 -4.85
CA PRO A 279 6.64 15.46 -4.97
C PRO A 279 5.70 15.16 -6.15
N GLN A 280 4.79 16.06 -6.51
CA GLN A 280 3.82 15.88 -7.59
C GLN A 280 4.50 15.66 -8.95
N ILE A 281 5.72 16.20 -9.14
CA ILE A 281 6.51 16.01 -10.36
C ILE A 281 6.81 14.52 -10.58
N LEU A 282 7.08 13.76 -9.51
CA LEU A 282 7.40 12.32 -9.60
C LEU A 282 6.22 11.51 -10.12
N ALA A 283 5.00 11.87 -9.71
CA ALA A 283 3.79 11.28 -10.23
C ALA A 283 3.51 11.72 -11.68
N ASP A 284 3.62 13.02 -11.95
CA ASP A 284 3.25 13.61 -13.23
C ASP A 284 4.21 13.20 -14.36
N ILE A 285 5.51 13.10 -14.10
CA ILE A 285 6.51 12.69 -15.10
C ILE A 285 6.32 11.23 -15.51
N GLN A 286 6.03 10.35 -14.54
CA GLN A 286 5.81 8.93 -14.81
C GLN A 286 4.47 8.70 -15.51
N ARG A 287 3.40 9.39 -15.09
CA ARG A 287 2.11 9.37 -15.80
C ARG A 287 2.26 9.85 -17.24
N THR A 288 3.04 10.90 -17.46
CA THR A 288 3.35 11.44 -18.81
C THR A 288 4.19 10.47 -19.64
N ALA A 289 5.16 9.77 -19.04
CA ALA A 289 5.94 8.74 -19.73
C ALA A 289 5.12 7.49 -20.09
N ARG A 290 4.17 7.10 -19.22
CA ARG A 290 3.30 5.92 -19.40
C ARG A 290 2.12 6.17 -20.36
N LEU A 291 1.54 7.37 -20.36
CA LEU A 291 0.30 7.69 -21.10
C LEU A 291 0.40 8.84 -22.14
N GLY A 292 1.45 9.66 -22.06
CA GLY A 292 1.65 10.86 -22.90
C GLY A 292 2.59 10.64 -24.09
N SER A 293 3.20 11.72 -24.58
CA SER A 293 4.22 11.67 -25.65
C SER A 293 5.64 11.92 -25.12
N SER A 294 6.67 11.45 -25.84
CA SER A 294 8.06 11.71 -25.46
C SER A 294 8.39 13.20 -25.41
N GLY A 295 7.80 13.99 -26.29
CA GLY A 295 7.96 15.45 -26.31
C GLY A 295 7.37 16.14 -25.07
N ASP A 296 6.34 15.57 -24.45
CA ASP A 296 5.77 16.10 -23.20
C ASP A 296 6.67 15.76 -22.01
N VAL A 297 7.21 14.54 -21.96
CA VAL A 297 8.23 14.15 -20.96
C VAL A 297 9.45 15.07 -21.07
N MET A 298 9.99 15.28 -22.28
CA MET A 298 11.18 16.12 -22.47
C MET A 298 10.95 17.60 -22.15
N GLN A 299 9.73 18.13 -22.32
CA GLN A 299 9.37 19.47 -21.83
C GLN A 299 9.42 19.54 -20.29
N MET A 300 8.93 18.52 -19.60
CA MET A 300 9.04 18.46 -18.13
C MET A 300 10.51 18.32 -17.69
N VAL A 301 11.33 17.55 -18.41
CA VAL A 301 12.77 17.44 -18.12
C VAL A 301 13.50 18.77 -18.28
N GLU A 302 13.15 19.56 -19.32
CA GLU A 302 13.70 20.91 -19.51
C GLU A 302 13.20 21.90 -18.43
N GLN A 303 11.98 21.72 -17.91
CA GLN A 303 11.38 22.59 -16.90
C GLN A 303 11.89 22.35 -15.48
N PHE A 304 12.05 21.08 -15.07
CA PHE A 304 12.32 20.70 -13.69
C PHE A 304 13.74 20.16 -13.45
N GLY A 305 14.48 19.83 -14.52
CA GLY A 305 15.82 19.26 -14.44
C GLY A 305 16.94 20.31 -14.35
N HIS A 306 18.16 19.85 -14.09
CA HIS A 306 19.34 20.72 -14.13
C HIS A 306 19.58 21.29 -15.54
N GLU A 307 20.14 22.51 -15.60
CA GLU A 307 20.37 23.23 -16.86
C GLU A 307 21.18 22.38 -17.87
N GLY A 308 20.59 22.15 -19.05
CA GLY A 308 21.21 21.38 -20.13
C GLY A 308 20.98 19.87 -20.08
N PHE A 309 20.38 19.30 -19.03
CA PHE A 309 20.15 17.84 -18.94
C PHE A 309 19.26 17.32 -20.09
N ALA A 310 18.15 18.00 -20.39
CA ALA A 310 17.28 17.66 -21.52
C ALA A 310 18.05 17.68 -22.87
N THR A 311 18.92 18.66 -23.08
CA THR A 311 19.77 18.76 -24.27
C THR A 311 20.81 17.64 -24.30
N TYR A 312 21.38 17.25 -23.15
CA TYR A 312 22.32 16.14 -23.03
C TYR A 312 21.66 14.81 -23.41
N LEU A 313 20.44 14.52 -22.92
CA LEU A 313 19.70 13.31 -23.26
C LEU A 313 19.47 13.17 -24.77
N THR A 314 18.96 14.21 -25.44
CA THR A 314 18.75 14.19 -26.90
C THR A 314 20.07 14.11 -27.67
N THR A 315 21.12 14.84 -27.25
CA THR A 315 22.42 14.86 -27.95
C THR A 315 23.12 13.50 -27.90
N ASN A 316 22.99 12.77 -26.78
CA ASN A 316 23.61 11.47 -26.59
C ASN A 316 22.70 10.28 -26.96
N GLN A 317 21.48 10.54 -27.47
CA GLN A 317 20.48 9.52 -27.84
C GLN A 317 20.02 8.67 -26.64
N LEU A 318 19.92 9.28 -25.45
CA LEU A 318 19.49 8.63 -24.20
C LEU A 318 18.01 8.86 -23.87
N GLU A 319 17.33 9.73 -24.62
CA GLU A 319 15.89 10.07 -24.44
C GLU A 319 14.99 8.83 -24.34
N GLU A 320 15.15 7.85 -25.24
CA GLU A 320 14.32 6.64 -25.25
C GLU A 320 14.54 5.79 -23.98
N HIS A 321 15.80 5.55 -23.60
CA HIS A 321 16.14 4.77 -22.40
C HIS A 321 15.67 5.45 -21.11
N PHE A 322 15.80 6.77 -21.03
CA PHE A 322 15.29 7.56 -19.90
C PHE A 322 13.76 7.45 -19.78
N ILE A 323 13.03 7.65 -20.89
CA ILE A 323 11.56 7.55 -20.93
C ILE A 323 11.08 6.13 -20.63
N ASN A 324 11.78 5.10 -21.10
CA ASN A 324 11.46 3.71 -20.79
C ASN A 324 11.72 3.36 -19.32
N THR A 325 12.74 3.97 -18.70
CA THR A 325 13.03 3.82 -17.27
C THR A 325 11.94 4.47 -16.40
N LEU A 326 11.44 5.65 -16.79
CA LEU A 326 10.29 6.29 -16.12
C LEU A 326 9.00 5.45 -16.15
N LYS A 327 8.82 4.57 -17.14
CA LYS A 327 7.66 3.67 -17.21
C LYS A 327 7.74 2.48 -16.26
N MET A 328 8.95 2.08 -15.85
CA MET A 328 9.16 0.86 -15.06
C MET A 328 8.36 0.88 -13.77
N GLU A 329 7.78 -0.25 -13.38
CA GLU A 329 6.99 -0.35 -12.15
C GLU A 329 7.88 -0.74 -10.96
N PRO A 330 8.00 0.08 -9.90
CA PRO A 330 8.86 -0.22 -8.74
C PRO A 330 8.57 -1.57 -8.07
N HIS A 331 7.32 -2.01 -8.05
CA HIS A 331 6.90 -3.29 -7.48
C HIS A 331 7.20 -4.51 -8.35
N TYR A 332 7.59 -4.34 -9.63
CA TYR A 332 7.74 -5.47 -10.54
C TYR A 332 8.80 -6.47 -10.04
N GLY A 333 8.39 -7.73 -9.86
CA GLY A 333 9.25 -8.77 -9.29
C GLY A 333 9.38 -8.76 -7.77
N GLY A 334 8.65 -7.88 -7.07
CA GLY A 334 8.59 -7.76 -5.60
C GLY A 334 9.88 -7.32 -4.92
N TRP A 335 10.91 -6.96 -5.67
CA TRP A 335 12.22 -6.51 -5.17
C TRP A 335 12.11 -5.37 -4.15
N MET A 336 11.12 -4.49 -4.32
CA MET A 336 10.88 -3.36 -3.44
C MET A 336 10.66 -3.77 -1.98
N HIS A 337 9.76 -4.74 -1.73
CA HIS A 337 9.47 -5.22 -0.38
C HIS A 337 10.43 -6.33 0.05
N ALA A 338 10.80 -7.21 -0.88
CA ALA A 338 11.59 -8.40 -0.60
C ALA A 338 13.09 -8.14 -0.44
N ARG A 339 13.65 -7.02 -0.95
CA ARG A 339 15.10 -6.71 -0.85
C ARG A 339 15.44 -5.24 -0.58
N THR A 340 14.73 -4.26 -1.17
CA THR A 340 15.04 -2.82 -1.04
C THR A 340 14.17 -2.09 -0.01
N HIS A 341 13.58 -2.84 0.92
CA HIS A 341 12.88 -2.32 2.10
C HIS A 341 13.88 -1.92 3.20
N GLY A 342 14.66 -0.87 2.95
CA GLY A 342 15.59 -0.30 3.93
C GLY A 342 14.89 0.35 5.12
N PHE A 343 15.45 0.16 6.31
CA PHE A 343 14.96 0.74 7.57
C PHE A 343 15.71 1.99 8.03
N LEU A 344 16.59 2.55 7.17
CA LEU A 344 17.23 3.85 7.41
C LEU A 344 16.16 4.89 7.77
N SER A 345 16.23 5.46 8.97
CA SER A 345 15.27 6.44 9.47
C SER A 345 15.54 7.83 8.89
N ILE A 346 14.50 8.46 8.36
CA ILE A 346 14.55 9.73 7.64
C ILE A 346 13.71 10.75 8.39
N GLU A 347 14.38 11.78 8.90
CA GLU A 347 13.83 12.88 9.72
C GLU A 347 13.03 12.47 10.97
N GLY A 348 13.02 11.17 11.31
CA GLY A 348 12.22 10.59 12.38
C GLY A 348 10.73 10.42 12.06
N VAL A 349 10.34 10.63 10.79
CA VAL A 349 8.94 10.50 10.31
C VAL A 349 8.75 9.34 9.34
N ALA A 350 9.78 8.97 8.58
CA ALA A 350 9.74 7.94 7.55
C ALA A 350 10.95 6.99 7.62
N ILE A 351 10.90 5.91 6.84
CA ILE A 351 12.05 5.08 6.46
C ILE A 351 12.33 5.16 4.96
N ALA A 352 13.51 4.70 4.52
CA ALA A 352 13.90 4.62 3.11
C ALA A 352 12.85 3.92 2.22
N HIS A 353 12.19 2.87 2.72
CA HIS A 353 11.09 2.22 2.03
C HIS A 353 9.92 3.16 1.68
N ASP A 354 9.56 4.08 2.57
CA ASP A 354 8.44 5.00 2.33
C ASP A 354 8.78 6.01 1.24
N ILE A 355 10.03 6.51 1.20
CA ILE A 355 10.53 7.42 0.16
C ILE A 355 10.37 6.81 -1.23
N HIS A 356 10.61 5.51 -1.36
CA HIS A 356 10.49 4.80 -2.63
C HIS A 356 9.06 4.81 -3.21
N HIS A 357 8.03 4.82 -2.35
CA HIS A 357 6.63 4.92 -2.77
C HIS A 357 6.28 6.26 -3.42
N LEU A 358 7.10 7.30 -3.28
CA LEU A 358 6.93 8.54 -4.03
C LEU A 358 7.06 8.35 -5.56
N THR A 359 7.62 7.21 -6.01
CA THR A 359 7.67 6.83 -7.43
C THR A 359 6.55 5.89 -7.86
N VAL A 360 5.56 5.63 -7.02
CA VAL A 360 4.44 4.73 -7.32
C VAL A 360 3.19 5.52 -7.73
N LEU A 361 2.47 4.99 -8.72
CA LEU A 361 1.14 5.44 -9.13
C LEU A 361 0.15 4.29 -8.94
N GLY A 362 -1.10 4.61 -8.57
CA GLY A 362 -2.16 3.61 -8.45
C GLY A 362 -2.48 2.90 -9.77
N TRP A 363 -3.24 1.80 -9.72
CA TRP A 363 -3.56 0.94 -10.87
C TRP A 363 -3.95 1.70 -12.15
N ASP A 364 -4.83 2.70 -12.03
CA ASP A 364 -5.36 3.51 -13.13
C ASP A 364 -4.43 4.65 -13.58
N GLN A 365 -3.26 4.78 -12.94
CA GLN A 365 -2.24 5.81 -13.11
C GLN A 365 -2.65 7.23 -12.69
N ASN A 366 -3.82 7.42 -12.06
CA ASN A 366 -4.28 8.75 -11.66
C ASN A 366 -3.80 9.14 -10.25
N GLU A 367 -3.97 8.27 -9.27
CA GLU A 367 -3.58 8.56 -7.88
C GLU A 367 -2.06 8.46 -7.66
N PRO A 368 -1.42 9.46 -7.01
CA PRO A 368 0.02 9.48 -6.74
C PRO A 368 0.36 8.86 -5.37
N PHE A 369 1.61 8.38 -5.24
CA PHE A 369 2.23 7.99 -3.96
C PHE A 369 1.50 6.85 -3.22
N MET A 370 1.15 5.81 -3.97
CA MET A 370 0.44 4.66 -3.43
C MET A 370 1.41 3.68 -2.77
N ASN A 371 1.01 3.06 -1.67
CA ASN A 371 1.74 2.00 -0.97
C ASN A 371 1.77 0.69 -1.77
N ASP A 372 0.82 0.51 -2.69
CA ASP A 372 0.91 -0.47 -3.74
C ASP A 372 0.03 -0.11 -4.95
N THR A 373 -0.08 -1.02 -5.90
CA THR A 373 -0.93 -0.83 -7.08
C THR A 373 -2.44 -0.75 -6.73
N PHE A 374 -2.90 -1.32 -5.61
CA PHE A 374 -4.29 -1.73 -5.39
C PHE A 374 -5.04 -1.02 -4.24
N ASP A 375 -4.41 -0.52 -3.18
CA ASP A 375 -4.99 0.50 -2.28
C ASP A 375 -3.97 1.04 -1.23
N TRP A 376 -4.36 2.12 -0.54
CA TRP A 376 -3.61 2.89 0.49
C TRP A 376 -2.52 3.85 -0.05
N PRO A 377 -2.58 5.15 0.29
CA PRO A 377 -1.49 6.11 0.05
C PRO A 377 -0.40 6.07 1.15
N GLN A 378 0.86 6.26 0.76
CA GLN A 378 2.03 6.35 1.65
C GLN A 378 2.29 7.81 2.05
N TRP A 379 1.97 8.16 3.29
CA TRP A 379 2.10 9.53 3.83
C TRP A 379 3.44 9.88 4.48
N PRO A 380 4.16 8.99 5.19
CA PRO A 380 5.43 9.33 5.86
C PRO A 380 6.42 10.06 4.97
N ALA A 381 6.55 9.65 3.71
CA ALA A 381 7.45 10.26 2.74
C ALA A 381 7.06 11.68 2.28
N LEU A 382 5.79 12.08 2.45
CA LEU A 382 5.30 13.43 2.17
C LEU A 382 5.51 14.39 3.35
N ASP A 383 5.78 13.85 4.55
CA ASP A 383 6.15 14.61 5.74
C ASP A 383 7.68 14.83 5.86
N VAL A 384 8.48 14.16 5.02
CA VAL A 384 9.93 14.39 4.88
C VAL A 384 10.19 15.66 4.06
N SER A 385 11.17 16.47 4.46
CA SER A 385 11.50 17.70 3.73
C SER A 385 11.98 17.43 2.29
N ASP A 386 11.53 18.28 1.36
CA ASP A 386 11.87 18.26 -0.06
C ASP A 386 13.38 18.08 -0.32
N ASN A 387 14.21 18.81 0.44
CA ASN A 387 15.66 18.74 0.39
C ASN A 387 16.19 17.33 0.74
N THR A 388 15.65 16.69 1.78
CA THR A 388 16.07 15.35 2.18
C THR A 388 15.62 14.31 1.17
N VAL A 389 14.42 14.45 0.57
CA VAL A 389 13.97 13.54 -0.49
C VAL A 389 14.85 13.65 -1.73
N ILE A 390 15.13 14.86 -2.22
CA ILE A 390 15.97 14.99 -3.42
C ILE A 390 17.43 14.56 -3.16
N ASN A 391 17.98 14.88 -1.97
CA ASN A 391 19.29 14.39 -1.52
C ASN A 391 19.37 12.86 -1.50
N TYR A 392 18.31 12.18 -1.05
CA TYR A 392 18.24 10.72 -1.05
C TYR A 392 18.41 10.15 -2.46
N TYR A 393 17.61 10.62 -3.42
CA TYR A 393 17.66 10.13 -4.81
C TYR A 393 18.94 10.54 -5.55
N GLN A 394 19.46 11.74 -5.29
CA GLN A 394 20.76 12.20 -5.81
C GLN A 394 21.93 11.41 -5.19
N GLY A 395 21.81 10.97 -3.93
CA GLY A 395 22.76 10.08 -3.26
C GLY A 395 22.89 8.73 -3.95
N ILE A 396 21.78 8.15 -4.44
CA ILE A 396 21.81 6.96 -5.31
C ILE A 396 22.62 7.21 -6.58
N VAL A 397 22.53 8.41 -7.16
CA VAL A 397 23.25 8.78 -8.39
C VAL A 397 24.74 9.02 -8.13
N GLU A 398 25.11 9.65 -7.02
CA GLU A 398 26.51 9.88 -6.66
C GLU A 398 27.20 8.60 -6.15
N LEU A 399 26.44 7.70 -5.51
CA LEU A 399 26.90 6.71 -4.53
C LEU A 399 27.48 7.38 -3.28
N GLY A 400 26.82 8.46 -2.82
CA GLY A 400 27.15 9.25 -1.64
C GLY A 400 26.35 8.85 -0.39
N ASP A 401 26.42 9.65 0.66
CA ASP A 401 25.57 9.51 1.84
C ASP A 401 24.14 9.99 1.49
N PRO A 402 23.09 9.14 1.58
CA PRO A 402 21.73 9.48 1.18
C PRO A 402 21.07 10.58 2.03
N LEU A 403 21.64 10.93 3.20
CA LEU A 403 21.12 12.02 4.06
C LEU A 403 21.96 13.31 3.97
N SER A 404 22.99 13.34 3.12
CA SER A 404 23.84 14.51 2.87
C SER A 404 23.48 15.20 1.54
N GLU A 405 23.98 16.43 1.35
CA GLU A 405 23.88 17.12 0.04
C GLU A 405 24.70 16.37 -1.02
N ASN A 406 24.04 15.92 -2.09
CA ASN A 406 24.66 15.22 -3.22
C ASN A 406 24.56 16.07 -4.51
N LEU A 407 25.31 15.71 -5.57
CA LEU A 407 25.31 16.34 -6.89
C LEU A 407 25.48 17.88 -6.97
N ASN A 408 25.95 18.50 -5.88
CA ASN A 408 26.22 19.94 -5.70
C ASN A 408 26.92 20.67 -6.87
N ASN A 409 27.64 19.95 -7.73
CA ASN A 409 28.37 20.49 -8.89
C ASN A 409 27.51 20.73 -10.14
N LEU A 410 26.24 20.29 -10.16
CA LEU A 410 25.34 20.46 -11.32
C LEU A 410 24.90 21.92 -11.55
N SER A 411 25.14 22.81 -10.59
CA SER A 411 24.99 24.27 -10.76
C SER A 411 26.13 24.87 -11.60
N GLY A 412 26.03 24.71 -12.92
CA GLY A 412 26.59 25.66 -13.90
C GLY A 412 28.10 25.93 -13.85
N THR A 413 28.95 24.89 -14.02
CA THR A 413 30.36 25.13 -14.38
C THR A 413 30.81 24.24 -15.55
N THR A 414 31.37 24.87 -16.60
CA THR A 414 31.90 24.19 -17.78
C THR A 414 33.08 23.27 -17.42
N PRO A 415 33.09 21.97 -17.82
CA PRO A 415 34.20 21.08 -17.52
C PRO A 415 35.52 21.53 -18.18
N LEU A 416 36.52 21.85 -17.35
CA LEU A 416 37.90 22.02 -17.80
C LEU A 416 38.55 20.64 -17.94
N ILE A 417 38.85 20.24 -19.17
CA ILE A 417 39.61 19.02 -19.48
C ILE A 417 40.99 19.10 -18.82
N GLY A 418 41.27 18.19 -17.88
CA GLY A 418 42.57 18.03 -17.21
C GLY A 418 42.97 16.55 -17.14
N SER A 419 44.02 16.16 -17.86
CA SER A 419 44.41 14.76 -18.03
C SER A 419 45.22 14.17 -16.88
N THR A 420 44.83 12.94 -16.49
CA THR A 420 45.66 11.75 -16.17
C THR A 420 46.77 11.77 -15.11
N ASP A 421 46.81 10.62 -14.41
CA ASP A 421 47.95 9.94 -13.77
C ASP A 421 48.32 10.28 -12.31
N SER A 422 48.03 9.32 -11.42
CA SER A 422 49.11 8.61 -10.69
C SER A 422 48.65 7.27 -10.10
N ASN A 423 49.28 6.19 -10.57
CA ASN A 423 49.19 4.82 -10.06
C ASN A 423 50.03 4.67 -8.78
N SER A 424 49.53 3.95 -7.76
CA SER A 424 50.39 3.27 -6.77
C SER A 424 49.70 2.05 -6.13
N SER A 425 50.06 0.87 -6.65
CA SER A 425 49.94 -0.41 -5.94
C SER A 425 50.72 -0.40 -4.61
N LEU A 426 50.21 -1.10 -3.59
CA LEU A 426 50.99 -2.06 -2.78
C LEU A 426 50.07 -2.88 -1.86
N ASN A 427 50.04 -4.19 -2.08
CA ASN A 427 49.68 -5.22 -1.09
C ASN A 427 50.93 -6.12 -0.93
N PRO A 428 51.19 -6.78 0.22
CA PRO A 428 50.73 -8.17 0.29
C PRO A 428 50.45 -8.77 1.69
N SER A 429 49.64 -9.84 1.64
CA SER A 429 49.80 -11.12 2.35
C SER A 429 49.15 -11.34 3.73
N PRO A 430 48.85 -12.62 4.08
CA PRO A 430 47.54 -12.96 4.65
C PRO A 430 47.61 -13.62 6.05
N SER A 431 46.47 -14.09 6.54
CA SER A 431 46.38 -15.04 7.66
C SER A 431 45.34 -16.13 7.38
N ASP A 432 45.66 -17.34 7.83
CA ASP A 432 45.07 -18.64 7.49
C ASP A 432 43.70 -18.88 8.18
N PRO A 433 42.80 -19.74 7.66
CA PRO A 433 41.45 -19.90 8.21
C PRO A 433 41.45 -20.83 9.44
N GLY A 434 40.90 -20.34 10.55
CA GLY A 434 40.67 -21.15 11.75
C GLY A 434 39.46 -22.07 11.58
N THR A 435 39.70 -23.37 11.44
CA THR A 435 38.64 -24.39 11.51
C THR A 435 37.97 -24.40 12.88
N VAL A 436 36.63 -24.29 12.91
CA VAL A 436 35.84 -24.56 14.13
C VAL A 436 34.87 -25.71 13.84
N GLN A 437 35.02 -26.77 14.62
CA GLN A 437 34.14 -27.94 14.63
C GLN A 437 32.88 -27.62 15.48
N PRO A 438 31.69 -28.14 15.14
CA PRO A 438 30.51 -27.93 15.97
C PRO A 438 30.63 -28.66 17.32
N ASP A 439 30.21 -28.01 18.39
CA ASP A 439 29.98 -28.59 19.72
C ASP A 439 28.49 -28.42 20.05
N PRO A 440 27.74 -29.47 20.44
CA PRO A 440 26.28 -29.43 20.53
C PRO A 440 25.78 -29.14 21.96
N LEU A 441 24.47 -28.85 22.07
CA LEU A 441 23.68 -28.68 23.33
C LEU A 441 23.88 -27.28 23.97
N THR A 442 22.88 -26.58 24.52
CA THR A 442 21.44 -26.87 24.77
C THR A 442 20.61 -25.59 24.61
N GLY A 443 19.54 -25.64 23.82
CA GLY A 443 18.56 -24.56 23.66
C GLY A 443 17.76 -24.77 22.38
N SER A 444 16.54 -24.22 22.31
CA SER A 444 15.90 -24.02 21.00
C SER A 444 16.81 -23.10 20.17
N PRO A 445 17.12 -23.42 18.90
CA PRO A 445 17.98 -22.57 18.07
C PRO A 445 17.33 -21.22 17.77
N LEU A 446 16.02 -21.09 18.01
CA LEU A 446 15.21 -19.89 17.87
C LEU A 446 14.70 -19.46 19.26
N GLU A 447 14.92 -18.20 19.61
CA GLU A 447 14.20 -17.47 20.66
C GLU A 447 13.11 -16.62 20.00
N ILE A 448 11.94 -16.50 20.63
CA ILE A 448 10.84 -15.69 20.12
C ILE A 448 10.28 -14.85 21.26
N GLN A 449 10.15 -13.56 21.03
CA GLN A 449 9.51 -12.62 21.93
C GLN A 449 8.27 -12.05 21.25
N VAL A 450 7.10 -12.28 21.84
CA VAL A 450 5.80 -11.82 21.31
C VAL A 450 5.41 -10.51 21.99
N SER A 451 5.07 -9.53 21.17
CA SER A 451 4.50 -8.24 21.54
C SER A 451 3.40 -7.87 20.54
N GLY A 452 2.76 -6.71 20.70
CA GLY A 452 1.73 -6.23 19.78
C GLY A 452 0.70 -5.35 20.45
N ASP A 453 -0.24 -4.86 19.64
CA ASP A 453 -1.29 -3.93 20.07
C ASP A 453 -2.67 -4.58 19.94
N LEU A 454 -3.51 -4.41 20.97
CA LEU A 454 -4.90 -4.85 20.97
C LEU A 454 -5.81 -3.74 20.42
N TRP A 455 -6.78 -4.10 19.59
CA TRP A 455 -7.79 -3.19 19.04
C TRP A 455 -9.19 -3.83 19.04
N ASP A 456 -10.23 -3.05 18.79
CA ASP A 456 -11.61 -3.54 18.97
C ASP A 456 -11.95 -4.64 17.95
N GLY A 457 -12.12 -5.87 18.45
CA GLY A 457 -12.34 -7.08 17.65
C GLY A 457 -11.10 -7.86 17.24
N GLY A 458 -9.88 -7.46 17.60
CA GLY A 458 -8.65 -8.15 17.18
C GLY A 458 -7.35 -7.57 17.71
N PHE A 459 -6.24 -7.92 17.06
CA PHE A 459 -4.91 -7.45 17.43
C PHE A 459 -3.90 -7.57 16.30
N THR A 460 -2.82 -6.81 16.45
CA THR A 460 -1.62 -6.87 15.63
C THR A 460 -0.52 -7.59 16.42
N VAL A 461 0.07 -8.64 15.82
CA VAL A 461 1.16 -9.42 16.42
C VAL A 461 2.51 -8.94 15.89
N SER A 462 3.46 -8.73 16.80
CA SER A 462 4.86 -8.45 16.52
C SER A 462 5.73 -9.50 17.21
N MET A 463 6.39 -10.35 16.44
CA MET A 463 7.29 -11.40 16.93
C MET A 463 8.74 -11.06 16.60
N ASN A 464 9.55 -10.76 17.61
CA ASN A 464 10.99 -10.70 17.44
C ASN A 464 11.58 -12.11 17.52
N VAL A 465 12.03 -12.63 16.37
CA VAL A 465 12.56 -13.97 16.16
C VAL A 465 14.08 -13.90 16.11
N THR A 466 14.76 -14.54 17.05
CA THR A 466 16.21 -14.49 17.22
C THR A 466 16.86 -15.86 17.06
N ASN A 467 17.78 -16.00 16.10
CA ASN A 467 18.61 -17.19 15.95
C ASN A 467 19.71 -17.20 17.02
N GLN A 468 19.54 -18.00 18.07
CA GLN A 468 20.51 -18.17 19.16
C GLN A 468 21.68 -19.11 18.79
N SER A 469 21.65 -19.74 17.62
CA SER A 469 22.70 -20.67 17.19
C SER A 469 23.92 -19.96 16.61
N ASN A 470 25.00 -20.72 16.40
CA ASN A 470 26.22 -20.27 15.74
C ASN A 470 26.25 -20.59 14.23
N GLN A 471 25.10 -20.92 13.62
CA GLN A 471 24.94 -21.20 12.19
C GLN A 471 23.76 -20.38 11.65
N SER A 472 23.61 -20.28 10.32
CA SER A 472 22.37 -19.76 9.73
C SER A 472 21.22 -20.73 9.97
N LEU A 473 20.01 -20.19 10.12
CA LEU A 473 18.75 -20.93 10.09
C LEU A 473 17.99 -20.47 8.86
N ASP A 474 17.86 -21.37 7.87
CA ASP A 474 17.05 -21.18 6.67
C ASP A 474 15.73 -21.95 6.85
N ASP A 475 14.64 -21.44 6.26
CA ASP A 475 13.29 -22.04 6.32
C ASP A 475 12.81 -22.34 7.75
N TRP A 476 13.13 -21.48 8.72
CA TRP A 476 12.66 -21.66 10.09
C TRP A 476 11.13 -21.58 10.14
N GLY A 477 10.54 -22.39 11.02
CA GLY A 477 9.10 -22.42 11.20
C GLY A 477 8.70 -22.65 12.64
N VAL A 478 7.52 -22.15 13.00
CA VAL A 478 6.95 -22.23 14.34
C VAL A 478 5.49 -22.63 14.24
N SER A 479 5.02 -23.41 15.20
CA SER A 479 3.62 -23.78 15.32
C SER A 479 3.12 -23.58 16.74
N PHE A 480 1.92 -23.04 16.84
CA PHE A 480 1.18 -22.88 18.08
C PHE A 480 -0.32 -23.09 17.81
N ILE A 481 -1.11 -23.16 18.87
CA ILE A 481 -2.56 -23.21 18.78
C ILE A 481 -3.09 -21.89 19.34
N SER A 482 -4.09 -21.31 18.69
CA SER A 482 -4.74 -20.07 19.11
C SER A 482 -6.25 -20.19 19.01
N ALA A 483 -6.98 -19.41 19.81
CA ALA A 483 -8.42 -19.21 19.68
C ALA A 483 -8.76 -18.08 18.69
N HIS A 484 -7.75 -17.36 18.20
CA HIS A 484 -7.91 -16.19 17.33
C HIS A 484 -7.81 -16.59 15.86
N GLN A 485 -8.45 -15.82 14.98
CA GLN A 485 -8.59 -16.15 13.56
C GLN A 485 -7.75 -15.21 12.70
N PHE A 486 -6.83 -15.77 11.91
CA PHE A 486 -6.07 -15.04 10.90
C PHE A 486 -7.01 -14.54 9.79
N TYR A 487 -6.90 -13.27 9.40
CA TYR A 487 -7.79 -12.67 8.39
C TYR A 487 -7.09 -12.27 7.08
N GLY A 488 -5.77 -12.47 6.96
CA GLY A 488 -5.06 -12.42 5.67
C GLY A 488 -3.81 -11.53 5.59
N GLU A 489 -3.51 -10.73 6.62
CA GLU A 489 -2.40 -9.77 6.61
C GLU A 489 -1.21 -10.26 7.45
N SER A 490 -0.06 -10.49 6.81
CA SER A 490 1.21 -10.84 7.47
C SER A 490 2.42 -10.20 6.79
N TRP A 491 3.56 -10.11 7.49
CA TRP A 491 4.81 -9.55 6.98
C TRP A 491 6.01 -10.31 7.53
N GLY A 492 6.91 -10.76 6.65
CA GLY A 492 8.08 -11.57 7.03
C GLY A 492 7.74 -13.00 7.47
N VAL A 493 6.46 -13.39 7.45
CA VAL A 493 6.00 -14.76 7.68
C VAL A 493 4.85 -15.15 6.77
N ASP A 494 4.95 -16.36 6.23
CA ASP A 494 3.81 -17.09 5.67
C ASP A 494 2.98 -17.66 6.82
N VAL A 495 1.70 -17.30 6.88
CA VAL A 495 0.77 -17.78 7.91
C VAL A 495 -0.17 -18.83 7.32
N SER A 496 0.01 -20.08 7.73
CA SER A 496 -0.89 -21.19 7.43
C SER A 496 -1.75 -21.52 8.66
N THR A 497 -3.08 -21.57 8.51
CA THR A 497 -4.00 -21.94 9.60
C THR A 497 -4.83 -23.18 9.28
N GLN A 498 -4.88 -24.13 10.21
CA GLN A 498 -5.76 -25.29 10.17
C GLN A 498 -6.77 -25.24 11.33
N GLU A 499 -8.06 -25.26 11.01
CA GLU A 499 -9.13 -25.39 12.02
C GLU A 499 -9.06 -26.77 12.71
N LEU A 500 -9.05 -26.78 14.04
CA LEU A 500 -9.02 -27.99 14.88
C LEU A 500 -10.39 -28.37 15.45
N GLY A 501 -11.37 -27.46 15.36
CA GLY A 501 -12.66 -27.53 16.05
C GLY A 501 -12.68 -26.71 17.34
N ASP A 502 -13.87 -26.55 17.93
CA ASP A 502 -14.12 -25.82 19.19
C ASP A 502 -13.57 -24.37 19.22
N GLY A 503 -13.46 -23.71 18.06
CA GLY A 503 -12.92 -22.35 17.93
C GLY A 503 -11.39 -22.26 17.93
N LEU A 504 -10.68 -23.38 17.88
CA LEU A 504 -9.21 -23.43 17.89
C LEU A 504 -8.63 -23.62 16.49
N TYR A 505 -7.54 -22.89 16.24
CA TYR A 505 -6.75 -22.95 15.02
C TYR A 505 -5.32 -23.36 15.34
N ARG A 506 -4.77 -24.33 14.62
CA ARG A 506 -3.33 -24.54 14.53
C ARG A 506 -2.77 -23.50 13.58
N TYR A 507 -1.83 -22.71 14.06
CA TYR A 507 -0.99 -21.85 13.25
C TYR A 507 0.30 -22.60 12.89
N GLU A 508 0.73 -22.48 11.65
CA GLU A 508 2.08 -22.79 11.18
C GLU A 508 2.60 -21.54 10.49
N LEU A 509 3.54 -20.86 11.14
CA LEU A 509 4.27 -19.73 10.59
C LEU A 509 5.60 -20.25 10.03
N LYS A 510 5.99 -19.76 8.86
CA LYS A 510 7.34 -19.95 8.31
C LYS A 510 7.94 -18.60 8.01
N GLY A 511 9.24 -18.43 8.23
CA GLY A 511 9.94 -17.24 7.78
C GLY A 511 9.73 -17.05 6.28
N ALA A 512 9.26 -15.88 5.88
CA ALA A 512 9.01 -15.49 4.50
C ALA A 512 9.66 -14.12 4.21
N ASP A 513 9.61 -13.69 2.96
CA ASP A 513 10.15 -12.41 2.47
C ASP A 513 11.61 -12.16 2.91
N TRP A 514 11.76 -11.24 3.87
CA TRP A 514 13.00 -10.73 4.44
C TRP A 514 13.45 -11.50 5.68
N ALA A 515 12.57 -12.32 6.27
CA ALA A 515 12.86 -13.14 7.44
C ALA A 515 12.87 -14.65 7.16
N GLN A 516 12.94 -15.09 5.89
CA GLN A 516 13.11 -16.52 5.55
C GLN A 516 14.40 -17.13 6.14
N SER A 517 15.48 -16.35 6.18
CA SER A 517 16.80 -16.78 6.65
C SER A 517 17.32 -15.88 7.76
N LEU A 518 17.79 -16.50 8.86
CA LEU A 518 18.38 -15.81 10.00
C LEU A 518 19.86 -16.19 10.14
N ALA A 519 20.76 -15.21 10.01
CA ALA A 519 22.18 -15.44 10.33
C ALA A 519 22.39 -15.76 11.83
N ALA A 520 23.55 -16.32 12.18
CA ALA A 520 23.90 -16.63 13.56
C ALA A 520 23.85 -15.39 14.47
N GLY A 521 23.00 -15.41 15.50
CA GLY A 521 22.77 -14.26 16.39
C GLY A 521 21.83 -13.18 15.86
N GLN A 522 21.26 -13.34 14.67
CA GLN A 522 20.36 -12.35 14.04
C GLN A 522 18.97 -12.37 14.71
N ALA A 523 18.39 -11.18 14.88
CA ALA A 523 17.04 -10.96 15.38
C ALA A 523 16.20 -10.21 14.33
N MET A 524 14.94 -10.58 14.15
CA MET A 524 14.04 -10.05 13.12
C MET A 524 12.58 -9.98 13.61
N THR A 525 11.92 -8.83 13.41
CA THR A 525 10.56 -8.55 13.90
C THR A 525 9.47 -8.80 12.85
N VAL A 526 8.99 -10.04 12.75
CA VAL A 526 7.90 -10.42 11.83
C VAL A 526 6.53 -10.18 12.46
N GLY A 527 5.44 -10.25 11.70
CA GLY A 527 4.11 -10.04 12.28
C GLY A 527 2.94 -10.41 11.40
N PHE A 528 1.74 -10.30 11.98
CA PHE A 528 0.46 -10.52 11.31
C PHE A 528 -0.70 -9.93 12.11
N ASN A 529 -1.85 -9.75 11.46
CA ASN A 529 -3.09 -9.32 12.12
C ASN A 529 -4.09 -10.48 12.27
N ALA A 530 -4.85 -10.49 13.37
CA ALA A 530 -5.86 -11.51 13.65
C ALA A 530 -7.10 -10.95 14.37
N LEU A 531 -8.25 -11.57 14.10
CA LEU A 531 -9.51 -11.31 14.81
C LEU A 531 -9.55 -12.10 16.12
N SER A 532 -10.04 -11.47 17.18
CA SER A 532 -10.07 -12.11 18.49
C SER A 532 -11.27 -13.06 18.64
N GLY A 533 -11.00 -14.36 18.89
CA GLY A 533 -12.02 -15.32 19.28
C GLY A 533 -12.47 -15.25 20.76
N GLU A 534 -11.85 -14.41 21.59
CA GLU A 534 -12.20 -14.20 23.01
C GLU A 534 -12.27 -12.70 23.36
N GLU A 535 -12.95 -12.32 24.45
CA GLU A 535 -12.99 -10.93 24.93
C GLU A 535 -11.62 -10.48 25.47
N LEU A 536 -10.82 -9.84 24.61
CA LEU A 536 -9.62 -9.11 25.01
C LEU A 536 -10.01 -7.67 25.34
N ASN A 537 -9.80 -7.24 26.59
CA ASN A 537 -10.14 -5.87 27.01
C ASN A 537 -9.19 -4.87 26.33
N GLY A 538 -9.76 -3.96 25.54
CA GLY A 538 -9.02 -3.08 24.64
C GLY A 538 -8.45 -1.81 25.27
N ASP A 539 -7.28 -1.92 25.89
CA ASP A 539 -6.30 -0.83 26.11
C ASP A 539 -4.91 -1.34 26.56
N GLY A 540 -4.54 -2.57 26.15
CA GLY A 540 -3.32 -3.26 26.58
C GLY A 540 -2.42 -3.77 25.44
N SER A 541 -1.20 -4.19 25.80
CA SER A 541 -0.26 -4.84 24.88
C SER A 541 -0.51 -6.34 24.79
N LEU A 542 -0.43 -6.90 23.58
CA LEU A 542 -0.43 -8.35 23.35
C LEU A 542 0.78 -9.02 24.01
N THR A 543 0.58 -10.23 24.54
CA THR A 543 1.66 -11.10 25.05
C THR A 543 1.54 -12.51 24.46
N SER A 544 2.58 -13.32 24.61
CA SER A 544 2.57 -14.75 24.23
C SER A 544 1.40 -15.54 24.82
N GLU A 545 1.04 -15.25 26.07
CA GLU A 545 -0.05 -15.90 26.82
C GLU A 545 -1.44 -15.46 26.35
N LEU A 546 -1.55 -14.28 25.74
CA LEU A 546 -2.79 -13.82 25.10
C LEU A 546 -2.90 -14.34 23.66
N LEU A 547 -1.78 -14.54 22.96
CA LEU A 547 -1.78 -15.05 21.58
C LEU A 547 -2.13 -16.55 21.50
N MET A 548 -1.71 -17.35 22.48
CA MET A 548 -1.81 -18.81 22.45
C MET A 548 -2.98 -19.35 23.28
N ALA A 549 -3.57 -20.45 22.81
CA ALA A 549 -4.62 -21.16 23.52
C ALA A 549 -4.09 -21.72 24.86
N SER A 550 -4.92 -21.68 25.91
CA SER A 550 -4.53 -22.03 27.27
C SER A 550 -3.94 -23.45 27.39
N GLY A 551 -2.73 -23.55 27.94
CA GLY A 551 -2.03 -24.82 28.13
C GLY A 551 -1.35 -25.36 26.87
N THR A 552 -1.19 -24.54 25.84
CA THR A 552 -0.38 -24.85 24.64
C THR A 552 0.94 -24.09 24.67
N GLU A 553 1.94 -24.58 23.93
CA GLU A 553 3.27 -23.98 23.83
C GLU A 553 3.61 -23.76 22.36
N LEU A 554 4.43 -22.74 22.08
CA LEU A 554 5.02 -22.56 20.76
C LEU A 554 6.10 -23.63 20.55
N THR A 555 5.99 -24.38 19.46
CA THR A 555 6.97 -25.39 19.04
C THR A 555 7.67 -24.98 17.75
N LEU A 556 8.93 -25.37 17.60
CA LEU A 556 9.64 -25.28 16.32
C LEU A 556 9.21 -26.42 15.39
N LEU A 557 9.18 -26.13 14.08
CA LEU A 557 8.86 -27.08 13.01
C LEU A 557 10.09 -27.86 12.52
#